data_AF-A0AAD2Y2Z5-F1
#
_entry.id   AF-A0AAD2Y2Z5-F1
#
_cell.length_a   1.000
_cell.length_b   1.000
_cell.length_c   1.000
_cell.angle_alpha   90.00
_cell.angle_beta   90.00
_cell.angle_gamma   90.00
#
_symmetry.space_group_name_H-M   'P 1'
#
loop_
_entity.id
_entity.type
_entity.pdbx_description
1 polymer ?
#
loop_
_entity_poly.entity_id
_entity_poly.type
_entity_poly.pdbx_seq_one_letter_code
_entity_poly.pdbx_strand_id
1 'polypeptide(L)'
;MYRDDGKIDDHTWVNNVKRGNFRLHPRGPLGVSLGCITLQHRTDFIAIRQALLYTPQVKLPNGLMTYGKIEVVLNGSKTCPGRV
;
A
#
# COMPACT_ATOMS: atom_id res chain seq x y z
N MET A 1 -1.21 -4.11 -4.40
CA MET A 1 -0.22 -3.03 -4.19
C MET A 1 1.14 -3.69 -4.20
N TYR A 2 2.18 -3.02 -4.68
CA TYR A 2 3.54 -3.57 -4.72
C TYR A 2 4.44 -2.78 -3.79
N ARG A 3 5.47 -3.44 -3.24
CA ARG A 3 6.48 -2.75 -2.45
C ARG A 3 7.27 -1.83 -3.38
N ASP A 4 7.65 -0.65 -2.87
CA ASP A 4 8.53 0.25 -3.60
C ASP A 4 10.00 -0.17 -3.42
N ASP A 5 10.38 -1.27 -4.05
CA ASP A 5 11.76 -1.82 -4.03
C ASP A 5 12.32 -2.11 -5.44
N GLY A 6 11.62 -1.62 -6.47
CA GLY A 6 12.00 -1.78 -7.88
C GLY A 6 11.55 -3.09 -8.51
N LYS A 7 11.01 -4.05 -7.74
CA LYS A 7 10.51 -5.32 -8.26
C LYS A 7 9.00 -5.28 -8.45
N ILE A 8 8.51 -5.99 -9.46
CA ILE A 8 7.08 -6.19 -9.69
C ILE A 8 6.71 -7.52 -9.08
N ASP A 9 6.63 -7.55 -7.76
CA ASP A 9 6.19 -8.71 -7.00
C ASP A 9 5.26 -8.30 -5.87
N ASP A 10 4.37 -9.22 -5.51
CA ASP A 10 3.44 -9.05 -4.41
C ASP A 10 3.95 -9.74 -3.14
N HIS A 11 5.27 -9.89 -3.00
CA HIS A 11 5.88 -10.52 -1.84
C HIS A 11 7.24 -9.92 -1.52
N THR A 12 7.54 -9.76 -0.25
CA THR A 12 8.79 -9.19 0.22
C THR A 12 9.29 -9.92 1.45
N TRP A 13 10.57 -9.78 1.75
CA TRP A 13 11.19 -10.39 2.92
C TRP A 13 11.50 -9.31 3.96
N VAL A 14 11.08 -9.54 5.19
CA VAL A 14 11.40 -8.68 6.34
C VAL A 14 11.83 -9.58 7.48
N ASN A 15 13.08 -9.44 7.94
CA ASN A 15 13.66 -10.28 9.00
C ASN A 15 13.44 -11.79 8.75
N ASN A 16 13.78 -12.25 7.53
CA ASN A 16 13.61 -13.65 7.09
C ASN A 16 12.16 -14.17 7.06
N VAL A 17 11.16 -13.30 7.21
CA VAL A 17 9.75 -13.65 7.07
C VAL A 17 9.23 -13.15 5.72
N LYS A 18 8.71 -14.07 4.89
CA LYS A 18 8.00 -13.72 3.65
C LYS A 18 6.65 -13.09 3.99
N ARG A 19 6.41 -11.90 3.47
CA ARG A 19 5.15 -11.13 3.58
C ARG A 19 4.68 -10.78 2.18
N GLY A 20 3.39 -10.52 1.97
CA GLY A 20 2.90 -10.23 0.63
C GLY A 20 1.39 -10.08 0.57
N ASN A 21 0.85 -10.03 -0.64
CA ASN A 21 -0.58 -9.86 -0.91
C ASN A 21 -1.16 -8.63 -0.20
N PHE A 22 -0.39 -7.54 -0.14
CA PHE A 22 -0.82 -6.34 0.56
C PHE A 22 -1.95 -5.67 -0.20
N ARG A 23 -3.06 -5.43 0.50
CA ARG A 23 -4.26 -4.76 -0.03
C ARG A 23 -4.65 -3.60 0.86
N LEU A 24 -5.23 -2.58 0.24
CA LEU A 24 -6.02 -1.54 0.91
C LEU A 24 -7.47 -2.00 0.87
N HIS A 25 -8.11 -2.15 2.03
CA HIS A 25 -9.50 -2.59 2.10
C HIS A 25 -10.20 -2.06 3.36
N PRO A 26 -11.55 -1.98 3.36
CA PRO A 26 -12.27 -1.69 4.59
C PRO A 26 -12.22 -2.91 5.53
N ARG A 27 -12.53 -2.70 6.81
CA ARG A 27 -12.68 -3.76 7.80
C ARG A 27 -13.61 -4.87 7.27
N GLY A 28 -13.09 -6.09 7.18
CA GLY A 28 -13.89 -7.28 6.84
C GLY A 28 -14.74 -7.76 8.03
N PRO A 29 -15.61 -8.77 7.83
CA PRO A 29 -16.52 -9.25 8.89
C PRO A 29 -15.81 -9.65 10.19
N LEU A 30 -14.65 -10.30 10.08
CA LEU A 30 -13.85 -10.74 11.23
C LEU A 30 -12.97 -9.64 11.82
N GLY A 31 -12.81 -8.50 11.16
CA GLY A 31 -11.98 -7.40 11.63
C GLY A 31 -10.47 -7.66 11.69
N VAL A 32 -9.97 -8.77 11.14
CA VAL A 32 -8.55 -9.13 11.19
C VAL A 32 -7.80 -8.52 10.00
N SER A 33 -6.74 -7.74 10.25
CA SER A 33 -5.79 -7.30 9.23
C SER A 33 -4.55 -8.19 9.24
N LEU A 34 -4.45 -9.14 8.30
CA LEU A 34 -3.30 -10.06 8.17
C LEU A 34 -2.09 -9.36 7.52
N GLY A 35 -1.78 -8.12 7.95
CA GLY A 35 -0.75 -7.26 7.37
C GLY A 35 -1.23 -6.30 6.29
N CYS A 36 -2.49 -6.39 5.85
CA CYS A 36 -3.09 -5.40 4.95
C CYS A 36 -3.28 -4.03 5.61
N ILE A 37 -3.46 -3.00 4.78
CA ILE A 37 -3.89 -1.67 5.23
C ILE A 37 -5.42 -1.71 5.33
N THR A 38 -5.92 -1.85 6.55
CA THR A 38 -7.36 -1.97 6.82
C THR A 38 -7.90 -0.68 7.41
N LEU A 39 -8.90 -0.09 6.76
CA LEU A 39 -9.60 1.09 7.26
C LEU A 39 -10.81 0.69 8.08
N GLN A 40 -10.97 1.32 9.25
CA GLN A 40 -12.04 0.99 10.20
C GLN A 40 -13.42 1.22 9.60
N HIS A 41 -13.63 2.38 8.97
CA HIS A 41 -14.89 2.73 8.35
C HIS A 41 -14.87 2.52 6.84
N ARG A 42 -15.98 1.97 6.32
CA ARG A 42 -16.14 1.76 4.87
C ARG A 42 -16.15 3.07 4.09
N THR A 43 -16.65 4.15 4.69
CA THR A 43 -16.67 5.50 4.12
C THR A 43 -15.26 6.00 3.82
N ASP A 44 -14.31 5.78 4.73
CA ASP A 44 -12.92 6.21 4.57
C ASP A 44 -12.26 5.47 3.41
N PHE A 45 -12.53 4.16 3.30
CA PHE A 45 -12.08 3.37 2.15
C PHE A 45 -12.65 3.90 0.83
N ILE A 46 -13.94 4.24 0.78
CA ILE A 46 -14.56 4.79 -0.42
C ILE A 46 -13.91 6.13 -0.79
N ALA A 47 -13.71 7.01 0.18
CA ALA A 47 -13.08 8.32 -0.04
C ALA A 47 -11.66 8.18 -0.63
N ILE A 48 -10.81 7.32 -0.03
CA ILE A 48 -9.45 7.09 -0.53
C ILE A 48 -9.48 6.42 -1.91
N ARG A 49 -10.35 5.42 -2.12
CA ARG A 49 -10.49 4.75 -3.42
C ARG A 49 -10.88 5.74 -4.52
N GLN A 50 -11.83 6.64 -4.24
CA GLN A 50 -12.23 7.68 -5.18
C GLN A 50 -11.06 8.60 -5.48
N ALA A 51 -10.38 9.14 -4.46
CA ALA A 51 -9.23 10.01 -4.63
C ALA A 51 -8.13 9.38 -5.51
N LEU A 52 -7.81 8.10 -5.28
CA LEU A 52 -6.84 7.36 -6.09
C LEU A 52 -7.29 7.21 -7.55
N LEU A 53 -8.55 6.82 -7.79
CA LEU A 53 -9.05 6.61 -9.16
C LEU A 53 -9.23 7.90 -9.96
N TYR A 54 -9.42 9.04 -9.29
CA TYR A 54 -9.43 10.36 -9.93
C TYR A 54 -8.03 10.90 -10.22
N THR A 55 -6.99 10.31 -9.66
CA THR A 55 -5.60 10.73 -9.89
C THR A 55 -5.12 10.21 -11.25
N PRO A 56 -4.57 11.06 -12.13
CA PRO A 56 -3.94 10.59 -13.36
C PRO A 56 -2.83 9.59 -13.06
N GLN A 57 -2.75 8.52 -13.85
CA GLN A 57 -1.70 7.52 -13.65
C GLN A 57 -0.33 8.06 -14.06
N VAL A 58 0.70 7.71 -13.29
CA VAL A 58 2.10 8.00 -13.60
C VAL A 58 2.83 6.70 -13.92
N LYS A 59 3.71 6.74 -14.92
CA LYS A 59 4.56 5.61 -15.28
C LYS A 59 5.78 5.55 -14.35
N LEU A 60 5.97 4.41 -13.68
CA LEU A 60 7.15 4.12 -12.86
C LEU A 60 8.35 3.68 -13.73
N PRO A 61 9.59 3.76 -13.21
CA PRO A 61 10.79 3.33 -13.95
C PRO A 61 10.74 1.88 -14.44
N ASN A 62 10.03 1.01 -13.73
CA ASN A 62 9.82 -0.39 -14.11
C ASN A 62 8.67 -0.61 -15.11
N GLY A 63 8.08 0.46 -15.65
CA GLY A 63 7.05 0.41 -16.68
C GLY A 63 5.61 0.30 -16.17
N LEU A 64 5.39 0.11 -14.87
CA LEU A 64 4.04 0.07 -14.31
C LEU A 64 3.38 1.44 -14.30
N MET A 65 2.07 1.47 -14.56
CA MET A 65 1.23 2.64 -14.30
C MET A 65 0.72 2.59 -12.86
N THR A 66 0.86 3.68 -12.12
CA THR A 66 0.37 3.77 -10.74
C THR A 66 -0.53 4.97 -10.53
N TYR A 67 -1.54 4.82 -9.66
CA TYR A 67 -2.38 5.90 -9.17
C TYR A 67 -1.74 6.68 -8.01
N GLY A 68 -0.65 6.17 -7.41
CA GLY A 68 0.03 6.83 -6.30
C GLY A 68 0.88 5.89 -5.45
N LYS A 69 1.30 6.39 -4.29
CA LYS A 69 2.07 5.67 -3.28
C LYS A 69 1.40 5.86 -1.92
N ILE A 70 1.36 4.79 -1.13
CA ILE A 70 0.94 4.85 0.28
C ILE A 70 2.18 4.62 1.13
N GLU A 71 2.42 5.54 2.05
CA GLU A 71 3.47 5.42 3.06
C GLU A 71 2.83 5.13 4.41
N VAL A 72 3.32 4.09 5.10
CA VAL A 72 2.83 3.72 6.43
C VAL A 72 3.89 4.11 7.45
N VAL A 73 3.59 5.13 8.25
CA VAL A 73 4.49 5.64 9.30
C VAL A 73 3.92 5.29 10.68
N LEU A 74 4.78 4.80 11.58
CA LEU A 74 4.41 4.54 12.97
C LEU A 74 4.82 5.75 13.82
N ASN A 75 3.87 6.38 14.52
CA ASN A 75 4.13 7.47 15.47
C ASN A 75 4.94 8.66 14.89
N GLY A 76 4.82 8.94 13.59
CA GLY A 76 5.58 10.01 12.92
C GLY A 76 7.10 9.79 12.86
N SER A 77 7.57 8.60 13.23
CA SER A 77 9.00 8.24 13.25
C SER A 77 9.42 7.65 11.91
N LYS A 78 10.41 8.33 11.29
CA LYS A 78 11.13 8.02 10.04
C LYS A 78 10.26 7.67 8.83
N THR A 79 10.24 8.58 7.87
CA THR A 79 9.84 8.31 6.50
C THR A 79 10.63 7.13 5.94
N CYS A 80 10.00 6.36 5.04
CA CYS A 80 10.68 5.38 4.22
C CYS A 80 11.95 6.02 3.65
N PRO A 81 13.15 5.40 3.76
CA PRO A 81 14.35 5.93 3.14
C PRO A 81 14.02 6.20 1.67
N GLY A 82 14.15 7.46 1.25
CA GLY A 82 13.92 7.83 -0.14
C GLY A 82 14.77 6.93 -1.03
N ARG A 83 14.25 6.61 -2.23
CA ARG A 83 15.07 5.99 -3.27
C ARG A 83 16.31 6.86 -3.47
N VAL A 84 17.48 6.34 -3.10
CA VAL A 84 18.73 6.65 -3.81
C VAL A 84 18.67 6.02 -5.19
#